data_AF-A0A1Q9VYL3-F1
#
_entry.id   AF-A0A1Q9VYL3-F1
#
_cell.length_a   1.000
_cell.length_b   1.000
_cell.length_c   1.000
_cell.angle_alpha   90.00
_cell.angle_beta   90.00
_cell.angle_gamma   90.00
#
_symmetry.space_group_name_H-M   'P 1'
#
loop_
_entity.id
_entity.type
_entity.pdbx_description
1 polymer ?
#
loop_
_entity_poly.entity_id
_entity_poly.type
_entity_poly.pdbx_seq_one_letter_code
_entity_poly.pdbx_strand_id
1 'polypeptide(L)'
;MPGTDDDVGRAVLVGVDGSTTSAKAVERAVREAALRGAALHIVFVAPRTDVREQGACVLDAAADRAARVDRHVRVRTTLRSGAPVAVLLEAARTAEVVVVGTRRLGTRRPRPDEAVACGSVSTRVAAAAAVPVVVVPPVEDRRRRTSDVVVGVDGSAAADAALAFALDEARVTGGRVVAVCAGAPASEGAATVRAALDRVGAVGHGGVDVHPLVVGQRPPTALRELGADAALTVVGTRGRRGPSGAVLGPVSQEVLRNAPGPVAVVHAGPR
;
A
#
# COMPACT_ATOMS: atom_id res chain seq x y z
N MET A 1 12.08 26.69 -24.14
CA MET A 1 13.10 25.88 -23.46
C MET A 1 12.36 24.93 -22.51
N PRO A 2 12.22 23.63 -22.81
CA PRO A 2 11.58 22.73 -21.87
C PRO A 2 12.59 22.43 -20.75
N GLY A 3 12.17 22.66 -19.51
CA GLY A 3 12.97 22.41 -18.31
C GLY A 3 13.40 20.95 -18.23
N THR A 4 14.67 20.76 -17.90
CA THR A 4 15.34 19.49 -17.66
C THR A 4 14.59 18.64 -16.63
N ASP A 5 14.39 17.38 -16.98
CA ASP A 5 13.62 16.33 -16.29
C ASP A 5 14.34 15.77 -15.03
N ASP A 6 15.12 16.61 -14.32
CA ASP A 6 16.09 16.21 -13.30
C ASP A 6 15.89 16.90 -11.94
N ASP A 7 14.66 16.94 -11.43
CA ASP A 7 14.47 17.00 -9.97
C ASP A 7 14.15 15.57 -9.51
N VAL A 8 15.19 14.72 -9.42
CA VAL A 8 15.11 13.36 -8.85
C VAL A 8 14.97 13.49 -7.32
N GLY A 9 13.92 14.20 -6.91
CA GLY A 9 13.40 14.16 -5.56
C GLY A 9 12.70 12.81 -5.36
N ARG A 10 12.79 12.31 -4.13
CA ARG A 10 11.98 11.20 -3.64
C ARG A 10 10.52 11.41 -4.05
N ALA A 11 9.92 10.43 -4.72
CA ALA A 11 8.58 10.56 -5.28
C ALA A 11 7.65 9.45 -4.78
N VAL A 12 6.38 9.79 -4.54
CA VAL A 12 5.29 8.83 -4.42
C VAL A 12 4.63 8.70 -5.79
N LEU A 13 4.60 7.48 -6.34
CA LEU A 13 3.98 7.20 -7.63
C LEU A 13 2.51 6.83 -7.43
N VAL A 14 1.60 7.38 -8.24
CA VAL A 14 0.21 6.93 -8.30
C VAL A 14 -0.24 6.67 -9.73
N GLY A 15 -0.80 5.48 -9.96
CA GLY A 15 -1.42 5.12 -11.24
C GLY A 15 -2.88 5.55 -11.30
N VAL A 16 -3.28 6.26 -12.35
CA VAL A 16 -4.66 6.71 -12.56
C VAL A 16 -5.26 6.16 -13.84
N ASP A 17 -6.55 5.84 -13.81
CA ASP A 17 -7.34 5.33 -14.94
C ASP A 17 -8.66 6.09 -15.14
N GLY A 18 -8.87 7.18 -14.39
CA GLY A 18 -10.10 7.98 -14.42
C GLY A 18 -11.25 7.42 -13.57
N SER A 19 -11.06 6.27 -12.92
CA SER A 19 -12.08 5.71 -12.03
C SER A 19 -12.16 6.44 -10.68
N THR A 20 -13.30 6.31 -9.99
CA THR A 20 -13.47 6.78 -8.61
C THR A 20 -12.45 6.17 -7.65
N THR A 21 -12.04 4.92 -7.91
CA THR A 21 -11.01 4.21 -7.11
C THR A 21 -9.63 4.83 -7.31
N SER A 22 -9.29 5.23 -8.53
CA SER A 22 -8.06 5.98 -8.79
C SER A 22 -8.08 7.37 -8.15
N ALA A 23 -9.24 8.03 -8.11
CA ALA A 23 -9.39 9.31 -7.41
C ALA A 23 -9.17 9.20 -5.89
N LYS A 24 -9.51 8.07 -5.28
CA LYS A 24 -9.18 7.76 -3.87
C LYS A 24 -7.72 7.38 -3.68
N ALA A 25 -7.13 6.69 -4.66
CA ALA A 25 -5.69 6.43 -4.68
C ALA A 25 -4.89 7.73 -4.70
N VAL A 26 -5.30 8.74 -5.47
CA VAL A 26 -4.69 10.08 -5.46
C VAL A 26 -4.77 10.72 -4.07
N GLU A 27 -5.93 10.70 -3.40
CA GLU A 27 -6.03 11.27 -2.04
C GLU A 27 -5.09 10.59 -1.05
N ARG A 28 -4.94 9.26 -1.12
CA ARG A 28 -3.98 8.54 -0.27
C ARG A 28 -2.55 8.89 -0.67
N ALA A 29 -2.24 8.93 -1.96
CA ALA A 29 -0.90 9.25 -2.46
C ALA A 29 -0.42 10.65 -2.07
N VAL A 30 -1.32 11.64 -2.03
CA VAL A 30 -1.00 12.97 -1.47
C VAL A 30 -0.60 12.87 -0.02
N ARG A 31 -1.37 12.12 0.79
CA ARG A 31 -1.01 11.87 2.20
C ARG A 31 0.36 11.19 2.28
N GLU A 32 0.60 10.13 1.50
CA GLU A 32 1.91 9.46 1.49
C GLU A 32 3.07 10.40 1.12
N ALA A 33 2.84 11.30 0.15
CA ALA A 33 3.84 12.26 -0.30
C ALA A 33 4.13 13.31 0.78
N ALA A 34 3.08 13.85 1.41
CA ALA A 34 3.21 14.76 2.55
C ALA A 34 3.93 14.10 3.72
N LEU A 35 3.61 12.84 4.04
CA LEU A 35 4.26 12.08 5.12
C LEU A 35 5.77 11.91 4.87
N ARG A 36 6.19 11.81 3.62
CA ARG A 36 7.60 11.57 3.23
C ARG A 36 8.37 12.84 2.87
N GLY A 37 7.71 14.00 2.82
CA GLY A 37 8.29 15.20 2.21
C GLY A 37 8.67 14.99 0.73
N ALA A 38 7.96 14.07 0.06
CA ALA A 38 8.21 13.63 -1.31
C ALA A 38 7.32 14.40 -2.31
N ALA A 39 7.73 14.43 -3.57
CA ALA A 39 6.86 14.86 -4.66
C ALA A 39 5.81 13.77 -4.98
N LEU A 40 4.66 14.16 -5.53
CA LEU A 40 3.66 13.24 -6.06
C LEU A 40 3.81 13.12 -7.58
N HIS A 41 4.05 11.90 -8.07
CA HIS A 41 4.09 11.59 -9.50
C HIS A 41 2.83 10.84 -9.92
N ILE A 42 1.95 11.50 -10.66
CA ILE A 42 0.69 10.95 -11.18
C ILE A 42 0.92 10.44 -12.60
N VAL A 43 0.68 9.15 -12.84
CA VAL A 43 0.89 8.52 -14.15
C VAL A 43 -0.42 7.95 -14.68
N PHE A 44 -0.80 8.38 -15.88
CA PHE A 44 -1.83 7.75 -16.69
C PHE A 44 -1.17 6.91 -17.77
N VAL A 45 -1.56 5.64 -17.87
CA VAL A 45 -1.06 4.74 -18.91
C VAL A 45 -2.15 4.47 -19.95
N ALA A 46 -1.98 5.07 -21.11
CA ALA A 46 -2.81 4.89 -22.28
C ALA A 46 -2.51 3.52 -22.94
N PRO A 47 -3.45 2.55 -22.93
CA PRO A 47 -3.25 1.26 -23.59
C PRO A 47 -3.19 1.38 -25.13
N ARG A 48 -3.73 2.47 -25.69
CA ARG A 48 -3.73 2.80 -27.12
C ARG A 48 -3.49 4.30 -27.34
N THR A 49 -3.12 4.71 -28.55
CA THR A 49 -2.74 6.09 -28.87
C THR A 49 -3.90 7.07 -28.98
N ASP A 50 -5.11 6.57 -29.24
CA ASP A 50 -6.36 7.31 -29.42
C ASP A 50 -6.94 7.86 -28.10
N VAL A 51 -6.52 7.35 -26.94
CA VAL A 51 -7.00 7.82 -25.63
C VAL A 51 -6.12 8.91 -25.00
N ARG A 52 -5.29 9.61 -25.80
CA ARG A 52 -4.36 10.66 -25.29
C ARG A 52 -5.08 11.89 -24.74
N GLU A 53 -6.06 12.42 -25.47
CA GLU A 53 -6.84 13.58 -25.01
C GLU A 53 -7.64 13.26 -23.75
N GLN A 54 -8.27 12.07 -23.71
CA GLN A 54 -8.94 11.57 -22.52
C GLN A 54 -7.96 11.40 -21.34
N GLY A 55 -6.75 10.92 -21.61
CA GLY A 55 -5.70 10.79 -20.61
C GLY A 55 -5.26 12.14 -20.01
N ALA A 56 -5.20 13.19 -20.83
CA ALA A 56 -4.91 14.55 -20.34
C ALA A 56 -5.99 15.03 -19.37
N CYS A 57 -7.27 14.91 -19.73
CA CYS A 57 -8.38 15.27 -18.83
C CYS A 57 -8.35 14.49 -17.50
N VAL A 58 -7.98 13.20 -17.54
CA VAL A 58 -7.82 12.38 -16.33
C VAL A 58 -6.67 12.88 -15.45
N LEU A 59 -5.54 13.28 -16.06
CA LEU A 59 -4.40 13.81 -15.32
C LEU A 59 -4.69 15.18 -14.71
N ASP A 60 -5.38 16.07 -15.43
CA ASP A 60 -5.79 17.38 -14.92
C ASP A 60 -6.74 17.23 -13.73
N ALA A 61 -7.76 16.39 -13.86
CA ALA A 61 -8.69 16.09 -12.76
C ALA A 61 -7.98 15.48 -11.54
N ALA A 62 -6.95 14.65 -11.77
CA ALA A 62 -6.14 14.07 -10.70
C ALA A 62 -5.23 15.11 -10.02
N ALA A 63 -4.62 16.02 -10.78
CA ALA A 63 -3.80 17.11 -10.25
C ALA A 63 -4.63 18.10 -9.43
N ASP A 64 -5.81 18.50 -9.95
CA ASP A 64 -6.77 19.34 -9.23
C ASP A 64 -7.21 18.69 -7.92
N ARG A 65 -7.43 17.38 -7.94
CA ARG A 65 -7.78 16.62 -6.75
C ARG A 65 -6.63 16.57 -5.75
N ALA A 66 -5.40 16.40 -6.22
CA ALA A 66 -4.23 16.42 -5.35
C ALA A 66 -4.10 17.77 -4.65
N ALA A 67 -4.23 18.87 -5.39
CA ALA A 67 -4.17 20.23 -4.85
C ALA A 67 -5.27 20.53 -3.82
N ARG A 68 -6.46 19.94 -3.97
CA ARG A 68 -7.56 20.03 -2.98
C ARG A 68 -7.27 19.29 -1.68
N VAL A 69 -6.45 18.24 -1.71
CA VAL A 69 -6.07 17.49 -0.50
C VAL A 69 -4.93 18.18 0.22
N ASP A 70 -3.87 18.55 -0.52
CA ASP A 70 -2.77 19.38 -0.01
C ASP A 70 -2.10 20.12 -1.17
N ARG A 71 -2.13 21.45 -1.11
CA ARG A 71 -1.54 22.34 -2.12
C ARG A 71 -0.01 22.47 -2.02
N HIS A 72 0.60 21.99 -0.93
CA HIS A 72 2.04 22.09 -0.72
C HIS A 72 2.81 20.91 -1.30
N VAL A 73 2.12 19.80 -1.60
CA VAL A 73 2.72 18.65 -2.27
C VAL A 73 3.00 19.02 -3.73
N ARG A 74 4.27 18.93 -4.14
CA ARG A 74 4.68 19.16 -5.54
C ARG A 74 4.13 18.05 -6.41
N VAL A 75 3.27 18.38 -7.38
CA VAL A 75 2.63 17.40 -8.27
C VAL A 75 3.28 17.42 -9.65
N ARG A 76 3.67 16.24 -10.13
CA ARG A 76 4.08 15.99 -11.52
C ARG A 76 3.11 15.03 -12.17
N THR A 77 2.63 15.35 -13.36
CA THR A 77 1.77 14.46 -14.16
C THR A 77 2.55 13.90 -15.35
N THR A 78 2.26 12.65 -15.75
CA THR A 78 2.86 12.06 -16.96
C THR A 78 1.88 11.15 -17.66
N LEU A 79 1.70 11.38 -18.95
CA LEU A 79 0.99 10.49 -19.85
C LEU A 79 1.99 9.54 -20.52
N ARG A 80 1.80 8.24 -20.37
CA ARG A 80 2.61 7.20 -21.02
C ARG A 80 1.73 6.30 -21.88
N SER A 81 2.30 5.74 -22.94
CA SER A 81 1.65 4.70 -23.73
C SER A 81 2.29 3.35 -23.43
N GLY A 82 1.50 2.27 -23.41
CA GLY A 82 2.01 0.91 -23.25
C GLY A 82 1.18 0.05 -22.28
N ALA A 83 1.78 -1.05 -21.80
CA ALA A 83 1.15 -1.94 -20.85
C ALA A 83 1.20 -1.33 -19.42
N PRO A 84 0.05 -1.10 -18.74
CA PRO A 84 0.01 -0.42 -17.45
C PRO A 84 0.95 -0.99 -16.37
N VAL A 85 1.00 -2.33 -16.24
CA VAL A 85 1.87 -2.98 -15.25
C VAL A 85 3.34 -2.70 -15.54
N ALA A 86 3.78 -2.83 -16.81
CA ALA A 86 5.17 -2.61 -17.16
C ALA A 86 5.58 -1.16 -16.91
N VAL A 87 4.76 -0.20 -17.33
CA VAL A 87 5.02 1.23 -17.17
C VAL A 87 5.06 1.64 -15.69
N LEU A 88 4.13 1.14 -14.87
CA LEU A 88 4.11 1.43 -13.44
C LEU A 88 5.31 0.83 -12.70
N LEU A 89 5.72 -0.40 -13.05
CA LEU A 89 6.92 -1.00 -12.47
C LEU A 89 8.19 -0.25 -12.88
N GLU A 90 8.24 0.26 -14.11
CA GLU A 90 9.33 1.11 -14.60
C GLU A 90 9.47 2.37 -13.76
N ALA A 91 8.36 3.10 -13.59
CA ALA A 91 8.32 4.35 -12.84
C ALA A 91 8.58 4.12 -11.33
N ALA A 92 8.16 2.97 -10.81
CA ALA A 92 8.37 2.59 -9.41
C ALA A 92 9.85 2.49 -9.02
N ARG A 93 10.78 2.29 -9.98
CA ARG A 93 12.23 2.21 -9.71
C ARG A 93 12.81 3.50 -9.10
N THR A 94 12.13 4.62 -9.32
CA THR A 94 12.53 5.95 -8.80
C THR A 94 11.59 6.46 -7.70
N ALA A 95 10.57 5.67 -7.34
CA ALA A 95 9.59 6.03 -6.33
C ALA A 95 10.00 5.45 -4.96
N GLU A 96 9.57 6.07 -3.87
CA GLU A 96 9.67 5.49 -2.53
C GLU A 96 8.49 4.56 -2.23
N VAL A 97 7.31 4.89 -2.76
CA VAL A 97 6.07 4.13 -2.59
C VAL A 97 5.23 4.24 -3.86
N VAL A 98 4.54 3.16 -4.20
CA VAL A 98 3.53 3.15 -5.27
C VAL A 98 2.14 3.05 -4.67
N VAL A 99 1.22 3.89 -5.12
CA VAL A 99 -0.19 3.86 -4.73
C VAL A 99 -1.04 3.49 -5.93
N VAL A 100 -1.91 2.49 -5.75
CA VAL A 100 -2.82 2.03 -6.80
C VAL A 100 -4.22 1.83 -6.23
N GLY A 101 -5.23 2.24 -6.99
CA GLY A 101 -6.61 1.86 -6.70
C GLY A 101 -6.83 0.38 -7.04
N THR A 102 -7.78 -0.25 -6.35
CA THR A 102 -8.33 -1.54 -6.79
C THR A 102 -9.83 -1.43 -7.00
N ARG A 103 -10.31 -2.07 -8.06
CA ARG A 103 -11.74 -2.28 -8.27
C ARG A 103 -12.11 -3.57 -7.55
N ARG A 104 -13.12 -3.53 -6.68
CA ARG A 104 -13.82 -4.77 -6.29
C ARG A 104 -14.79 -5.08 -7.42
N LEU A 105 -14.69 -6.27 -8.03
CA LEU A 105 -15.75 -6.74 -8.92
C LEU A 105 -17.06 -6.83 -8.11
N GLY A 106 -18.05 -6.01 -8.46
CA GLY A 106 -19.42 -6.10 -7.98
C GLY A 106 -19.86 -5.01 -7.00
N THR A 107 -20.83 -4.20 -7.43
CA THR A 107 -21.68 -3.31 -6.61
C THR A 107 -22.82 -4.06 -5.90
N ARG A 108 -22.76 -5.39 -5.82
CA ARG A 108 -23.69 -6.20 -5.03
C ARG A 108 -22.99 -6.64 -3.75
N ARG A 109 -23.74 -6.60 -2.64
CA ARG A 109 -23.35 -7.15 -1.34
C ARG A 109 -22.67 -8.52 -1.57
N PRO A 110 -21.37 -8.67 -1.27
CA PRO A 110 -20.70 -9.94 -1.50
C PRO A 110 -21.41 -11.03 -0.69
N ARG A 111 -21.73 -12.16 -1.35
CA ARG A 111 -22.09 -13.38 -0.63
C ARG A 111 -20.88 -13.81 0.22
N PRO A 112 -21.09 -14.47 1.37
CA PRO A 112 -20.00 -14.94 2.23
C PRO A 112 -18.95 -15.79 1.50
N ASP A 113 -19.29 -16.31 0.31
CA ASP A 113 -18.48 -17.25 -0.47
C ASP A 113 -17.91 -16.66 -1.77
N GLU A 114 -18.21 -15.38 -2.09
CA GLU A 114 -17.73 -14.73 -3.32
C GLU A 114 -16.38 -14.04 -3.09
N ALA A 115 -15.32 -14.64 -3.63
CA ALA A 115 -13.99 -14.04 -3.64
C ALA A 115 -14.01 -12.76 -4.49
N VAL A 116 -14.00 -11.61 -3.83
CA VAL A 116 -13.77 -10.30 -4.44
C VAL A 116 -12.51 -10.40 -5.31
N ALA A 117 -12.53 -10.08 -6.60
CA ALA A 117 -11.30 -10.07 -7.38
C ALA A 117 -10.63 -8.70 -7.25
N CYS A 118 -9.39 -8.67 -6.75
CA CYS A 118 -8.54 -7.48 -6.80
C CYS A 118 -8.16 -7.22 -8.28
N GLY A 119 -8.06 -5.95 -8.69
CA GLY A 119 -7.69 -5.59 -10.06
C GLY A 119 -6.39 -6.27 -10.51
N SER A 120 -6.32 -6.66 -11.79
CA SER A 120 -5.14 -7.35 -12.36
C SER A 120 -3.88 -6.48 -12.33
N VAL A 121 -4.02 -5.16 -12.44
CA VAL A 121 -2.89 -4.21 -12.37
C VAL A 121 -2.39 -4.06 -10.94
N SER A 122 -3.28 -3.75 -9.98
CA SER A 122 -2.90 -3.53 -8.58
C SER A 122 -2.25 -4.77 -7.96
N THR A 123 -2.79 -5.95 -8.21
CA THR A 123 -2.22 -7.21 -7.69
C THR A 123 -0.83 -7.49 -8.28
N ARG A 124 -0.64 -7.28 -9.59
CA ARG A 124 0.66 -7.53 -10.24
C ARG A 124 1.71 -6.50 -9.83
N VAL A 125 1.33 -5.23 -9.69
CA VAL A 125 2.22 -4.19 -9.19
C VAL A 125 2.61 -4.49 -7.74
N ALA A 126 1.64 -4.81 -6.87
CA ALA A 126 1.92 -5.21 -5.48
C ALA A 126 2.80 -6.47 -5.36
N ALA A 127 2.74 -7.38 -6.33
CA ALA A 127 3.59 -8.56 -6.34
C ALA A 127 5.04 -8.27 -6.79
N ALA A 128 5.22 -7.34 -7.73
CA ALA A 128 6.46 -7.21 -8.50
C ALA A 128 7.23 -5.90 -8.28
N ALA A 129 6.63 -4.85 -7.71
CA ALA A 129 7.33 -3.60 -7.45
C ALA A 129 8.48 -3.84 -6.45
N ALA A 130 9.61 -3.16 -6.64
CA ALA A 130 10.74 -3.24 -5.72
C ALA A 130 10.54 -2.41 -4.44
N VAL A 131 9.47 -1.61 -4.40
CA VAL A 131 9.15 -0.64 -3.36
C VAL A 131 7.77 -0.93 -2.79
N PRO A 132 7.45 -0.48 -1.55
CA PRO A 132 6.14 -0.68 -0.96
C PRO A 132 5.00 -0.24 -1.88
N VAL A 133 3.94 -1.06 -1.94
CA VAL A 133 2.73 -0.76 -2.73
C VAL A 133 1.52 -0.64 -1.83
N VAL A 134 0.89 0.54 -1.83
CA VAL A 134 -0.36 0.81 -1.12
C VAL A 134 -1.54 0.64 -2.07
N VAL A 135 -2.34 -0.39 -1.81
CA VAL A 135 -3.57 -0.70 -2.56
C VAL A 135 -4.76 -0.09 -1.84
N VAL A 136 -5.47 0.80 -2.53
CA VAL A 136 -6.62 1.54 -1.99
C VAL A 136 -7.91 0.90 -2.49
N PRO A 137 -8.76 0.33 -1.60
CA PRO A 137 -10.02 -0.27 -1.98
C PRO A 137 -11.09 0.80 -2.33
N PRO A 138 -12.16 0.42 -3.04
CA PRO A 138 -13.20 1.35 -3.53
C PRO A 138 -14.15 1.89 -2.45
N VAL A 139 -13.85 1.72 -1.16
CA VAL A 139 -14.86 1.84 -0.09
C VAL A 139 -15.27 3.30 0.14
N GLU A 140 -16.59 3.55 0.21
CA GLU A 140 -17.17 4.75 0.81
C GLU A 140 -16.80 4.78 2.30
N ASP A 141 -15.95 5.71 2.73
CA ASP A 141 -15.63 5.90 4.15
C ASP A 141 -16.90 6.33 4.90
N ARG A 142 -17.68 5.35 5.38
CA ARG A 142 -18.81 5.58 6.29
C ARG A 142 -18.39 5.62 7.76
N ARG A 143 -17.14 5.23 8.08
CA ARG A 143 -16.58 5.27 9.43
C ARG A 143 -15.27 6.06 9.43
N ARG A 144 -15.09 6.93 10.43
CA ARG A 144 -13.79 7.56 10.70
C ARG A 144 -12.84 6.44 11.11
N ARG A 145 -11.84 6.18 10.27
CA ARG A 145 -10.70 5.30 10.61
C ARG A 145 -9.88 5.94 11.72
N THR A 146 -9.25 5.11 12.55
CA THR A 146 -8.22 5.54 13.50
C THR A 146 -6.94 5.91 12.74
N SER A 147 -5.93 6.42 13.44
CA SER A 147 -4.57 6.59 12.91
C SER A 147 -3.73 5.30 13.03
N ASP A 148 -4.30 4.21 13.56
CA ASP A 148 -3.55 2.99 13.84
C ASP A 148 -3.10 2.28 12.56
N VAL A 149 -1.92 1.68 12.63
CA VAL A 149 -1.36 0.82 11.58
C VAL A 149 -1.33 -0.62 12.10
N VAL A 150 -2.01 -1.52 11.40
CA VAL A 150 -2.02 -2.95 11.74
C VAL A 150 -1.02 -3.67 10.86
N VAL A 151 -0.10 -4.45 11.43
CA VAL A 151 0.93 -5.17 10.66
C VAL A 151 0.97 -6.65 11.02
N GLY A 152 1.02 -7.51 10.01
CA GLY A 152 1.20 -8.95 10.18
C GLY A 152 2.66 -9.32 10.42
N VAL A 153 2.94 -10.00 11.53
CA VAL A 153 4.29 -10.45 11.92
C VAL A 153 4.33 -11.97 12.02
N ASP A 154 5.20 -12.58 11.21
CA ASP A 154 5.46 -14.02 11.26
C ASP A 154 6.95 -14.34 11.39
N GLY A 155 7.81 -13.35 11.66
CA GLY A 155 9.25 -13.55 11.80
C GLY A 155 10.00 -13.81 10.50
N SER A 156 9.35 -13.67 9.34
CA SER A 156 10.05 -13.62 8.05
C SER A 156 10.69 -12.25 7.80
N ALA A 157 11.71 -12.19 6.93
CA ALA A 157 12.34 -10.92 6.55
C ALA A 157 11.35 -9.94 5.87
N ALA A 158 10.34 -10.45 5.17
CA ALA A 158 9.29 -9.61 4.59
C ALA A 158 8.35 -9.05 5.65
N ALA A 159 8.08 -9.80 6.74
CA ALA A 159 7.35 -9.27 7.89
C ALA A 159 8.16 -8.24 8.68
N ASP A 160 9.49 -8.42 8.80
CA ASP A 160 10.35 -7.41 9.42
C ASP A 160 10.35 -6.09 8.60
N ALA A 161 10.47 -6.18 7.27
CA ALA A 161 10.36 -5.02 6.40
C ALA A 161 8.96 -4.36 6.48
N ALA A 162 7.90 -5.16 6.56
CA ALA A 162 6.54 -4.67 6.78
C ALA A 162 6.39 -3.95 8.12
N LEU A 163 7.01 -4.45 9.19
CA LEU A 163 7.01 -3.84 10.51
C LEU A 163 7.78 -2.52 10.53
N ALA A 164 8.96 -2.45 9.90
CA ALA A 164 9.71 -1.20 9.75
C ALA A 164 8.88 -0.14 9.00
N PHE A 165 8.28 -0.51 7.87
CA PHE A 165 7.39 0.38 7.13
C PHE A 165 6.19 0.85 7.97
N ALA A 166 5.59 -0.04 8.76
CA ALA A 166 4.48 0.31 9.65
C ALA A 166 4.88 1.29 10.75
N LEU A 167 6.09 1.15 11.31
CA LEU A 167 6.64 2.08 12.29
C LEU A 167 6.87 3.47 11.67
N ASP A 168 7.42 3.54 10.46
CA ASP A 168 7.60 4.80 9.75
C ASP A 168 6.25 5.49 9.46
N GLU A 169 5.25 4.73 9.01
CA GLU A 169 3.89 5.24 8.79
C GLU A 169 3.28 5.81 10.09
N ALA A 170 3.37 5.05 11.19
CA ALA A 170 2.81 5.43 12.48
C ALA A 170 3.53 6.65 13.08
N ARG A 171 4.85 6.73 12.94
CA ARG A 171 5.67 7.85 13.43
C ARG A 171 5.24 9.18 12.84
N VAL A 172 4.95 9.22 11.54
CA VAL A 172 4.57 10.47 10.87
C VAL A 172 3.09 10.80 11.06
N THR A 173 2.23 9.79 11.14
CA THR A 173 0.78 9.98 11.33
C THR A 173 0.37 10.19 12.81
N GLY A 174 1.28 9.97 13.75
CA GLY A 174 0.99 9.96 15.19
C GLY A 174 0.10 8.79 15.62
N GLY A 175 0.07 7.72 14.82
CA GLY A 175 -0.68 6.50 15.12
C GLY A 175 0.10 5.52 15.99
N ARG A 176 -0.58 4.48 16.46
CA ARG A 176 0.07 3.32 17.10
C ARG A 176 0.22 2.17 16.10
N VAL A 177 1.20 1.29 16.33
CA VAL A 177 1.39 0.06 15.54
C VAL A 177 0.83 -1.13 16.31
N VAL A 178 -0.14 -1.83 15.74
CA VAL A 178 -0.62 -3.12 16.25
C VAL A 178 0.11 -4.24 15.52
N ALA A 179 1.10 -4.84 16.18
CA ALA A 179 1.92 -5.91 15.60
C ALA A 179 1.30 -7.28 15.88
N VAL A 180 0.71 -7.89 14.85
CA VAL A 180 -0.16 -9.07 14.97
C VAL A 180 0.59 -10.34 14.56
N CYS A 181 0.76 -11.28 15.48
CA CYS A 181 1.13 -12.66 15.15
C CYS A 181 -0.09 -13.57 15.28
N ALA A 182 -0.46 -14.23 14.19
CA ALA A 182 -1.70 -15.00 14.10
C ALA A 182 -1.44 -16.48 13.79
N GLY A 183 -2.28 -17.36 14.35
CA GLY A 183 -2.25 -18.80 14.08
C GLY A 183 -1.06 -19.54 14.69
N ALA A 184 -0.43 -18.98 15.72
CA ALA A 184 0.65 -19.60 16.49
C ALA A 184 0.26 -19.69 17.98
N PRO A 185 0.82 -20.65 18.74
CA PRO A 185 0.70 -20.66 20.20
C PRO A 185 1.11 -19.31 20.81
N ALA A 186 0.45 -18.89 21.89
CA ALA A 186 0.62 -17.56 22.48
C ALA A 186 2.09 -17.23 22.82
N SER A 187 2.83 -18.17 23.42
CA SER A 187 4.24 -18.02 23.77
C SER A 187 5.14 -17.87 22.54
N GLU A 188 4.94 -18.69 21.51
CA GLU A 188 5.70 -18.65 20.26
C GLU A 188 5.41 -17.37 19.45
N GLY A 189 4.14 -16.96 19.40
CA GLY A 189 3.72 -15.72 18.75
C GLY A 189 4.34 -14.51 19.45
N ALA A 190 4.30 -14.46 20.78
CA ALA A 190 4.89 -13.37 21.56
C ALA A 190 6.41 -13.29 21.36
N ALA A 191 7.09 -14.45 21.34
CA ALA A 191 8.52 -14.52 21.02
C ALA A 191 8.81 -14.03 19.60
N THR A 192 7.96 -14.39 18.63
CA THR A 192 8.08 -13.95 17.22
C THR A 192 7.96 -12.43 17.10
N VAL A 193 6.96 -11.81 17.73
CA VAL A 193 6.77 -10.35 17.69
C VAL A 193 7.92 -9.63 18.37
N ARG A 194 8.33 -10.06 19.56
CA ARG A 194 9.46 -9.48 20.29
C ARG A 194 10.75 -9.52 19.45
N ALA A 195 11.08 -10.68 18.89
CA ALA A 195 12.28 -10.82 18.08
C ALA A 195 12.22 -9.96 16.80
N ALA A 196 11.03 -9.75 16.21
CA ALA A 196 10.87 -8.83 15.08
C ALA A 196 11.10 -7.37 15.50
N LEU A 197 10.55 -6.95 16.64
CA LEU A 197 10.75 -5.60 17.19
C LEU A 197 12.23 -5.31 17.49
N ASP A 198 12.94 -6.30 18.02
CA ASP A 198 14.38 -6.21 18.28
C ASP A 198 15.16 -6.06 16.96
N ARG A 199 14.85 -6.89 15.93
CA ARG A 199 15.53 -6.84 14.63
C ARG A 199 15.31 -5.53 13.87
N VAL A 200 14.10 -4.96 13.94
CA VAL A 200 13.81 -3.66 13.30
C VAL A 200 14.29 -2.49 14.14
N GLY A 201 14.72 -2.70 15.37
CA GLY A 201 15.11 -1.61 16.27
C GLY A 201 13.95 -0.67 16.58
N ALA A 202 12.79 -1.22 16.94
CA ALA A 202 11.57 -0.43 17.18
C ALA A 202 11.75 0.69 18.23
N VAL A 203 12.63 0.47 19.22
CA VAL A 203 13.01 1.49 20.22
C VAL A 203 13.63 2.74 19.57
N GLY A 204 14.31 2.59 18.43
CA GLY A 204 14.89 3.70 17.66
C GLY A 204 13.90 4.46 16.79
N HIS A 205 12.67 3.98 16.63
CA HIS A 205 11.67 4.59 15.73
C HIS A 205 10.88 5.75 16.40
N GLY A 206 11.58 6.60 17.16
CA GLY A 206 11.01 7.85 17.67
C GLY A 206 9.86 7.71 18.69
N GLY A 207 9.77 6.58 19.39
CA GLY A 207 8.78 6.39 20.47
C GLY A 207 7.37 6.03 20.01
N VAL A 208 7.22 5.49 18.80
CA VAL A 208 5.92 4.94 18.33
C VAL A 208 5.40 3.90 19.32
N ASP A 209 4.14 4.06 19.75
CA ASP A 209 3.46 3.08 20.59
C ASP A 209 3.22 1.79 19.79
N VAL A 210 3.87 0.70 20.21
CA VAL A 210 3.71 -0.61 19.60
C VAL A 210 2.92 -1.49 20.56
N HIS A 211 1.80 -2.03 20.08
CA HIS A 211 0.98 -3.00 20.78
C HIS A 211 1.15 -4.40 20.18
N PRO A 212 1.97 -5.28 20.79
CA PRO A 212 2.07 -6.68 20.37
C PRO A 212 0.75 -7.42 20.63
N LEU A 213 0.24 -8.10 19.61
CA LEU A 213 -1.00 -8.86 19.71
C LEU A 213 -0.82 -10.27 19.13
N VAL A 214 -1.09 -11.29 19.92
CA VAL A 214 -1.07 -12.69 19.47
C VAL A 214 -2.48 -13.24 19.47
N VAL A 215 -2.89 -13.83 18.35
CA VAL A 215 -4.25 -14.33 18.16
C VAL A 215 -4.26 -15.75 17.58
N GLY A 216 -5.24 -16.55 18.00
CA GLY A 216 -5.40 -17.93 17.54
C GLY A 216 -6.03 -18.04 16.15
N GLN A 217 -6.71 -16.99 15.66
CA GLN A 217 -7.34 -16.97 14.34
C GLN A 217 -6.32 -17.15 13.20
N ARG A 218 -6.82 -17.57 12.04
CA ARG A 218 -6.01 -17.59 10.80
C ARG A 218 -5.54 -16.18 10.45
N PRO A 219 -4.30 -15.99 9.96
CA PRO A 219 -3.74 -14.66 9.73
C PRO A 219 -4.58 -13.72 8.85
N PRO A 220 -5.16 -14.15 7.71
CA PRO A 220 -5.99 -13.27 6.89
C PRO A 220 -7.24 -12.78 7.63
N THR A 221 -7.87 -13.65 8.41
CA THR A 221 -9.06 -13.33 9.20
C THR A 221 -8.73 -12.29 10.28
N ALA A 222 -7.66 -12.53 11.04
CA ALA A 222 -7.20 -11.62 12.07
C ALA A 222 -6.88 -10.22 11.52
N LEU A 223 -6.11 -10.15 10.43
CA LEU A 223 -5.70 -8.88 9.83
C LEU A 223 -6.89 -8.12 9.23
N ARG A 224 -7.88 -8.82 8.65
CA ARG A 224 -9.10 -8.20 8.13
C ARG A 224 -9.94 -7.56 9.24
N GLU A 225 -10.08 -8.25 10.37
CA GLU A 225 -10.88 -7.78 11.50
C GLU A 225 -10.21 -6.62 12.24
N LEU A 226 -8.93 -6.77 12.57
CA LEU A 226 -8.16 -5.71 13.23
C LEU A 226 -7.94 -4.51 12.31
N GLY A 227 -7.82 -4.74 11.00
CA GLY A 227 -7.69 -3.70 9.98
C GLY A 227 -9.00 -3.00 9.60
N ALA A 228 -10.13 -3.33 10.24
CA ALA A 228 -11.44 -2.74 9.93
C ALA A 228 -11.43 -1.21 10.04
N ASP A 229 -10.97 -0.73 11.18
CA ASP A 229 -10.95 0.69 11.51
C ASP A 229 -9.54 1.30 11.43
N ALA A 230 -8.51 0.51 11.13
CA ALA A 230 -7.15 0.98 10.96
C ALA A 230 -7.00 1.96 9.78
N ALA A 231 -6.05 2.88 9.88
CA ALA A 231 -5.63 3.75 8.78
C ALA A 231 -5.00 2.94 7.64
N LEU A 232 -4.27 1.88 8.00
CA LEU A 232 -3.51 1.05 7.08
C LEU A 232 -3.31 -0.36 7.65
N THR A 233 -3.50 -1.38 6.81
CA THR A 233 -3.03 -2.74 7.09
C THR A 233 -1.75 -3.01 6.30
N VAL A 234 -0.69 -3.50 6.94
CA VAL A 234 0.61 -3.76 6.31
C VAL A 234 0.91 -5.24 6.34
N VAL A 235 1.30 -5.79 5.20
CA VAL A 235 1.70 -7.19 5.05
C VAL A 235 3.00 -7.29 4.26
N GLY A 236 3.84 -8.25 4.63
CA GLY A 236 4.94 -8.66 3.78
C GLY A 236 4.43 -9.36 2.52
N THR A 237 5.24 -9.40 1.46
CA THR A 237 4.92 -10.18 0.25
C THR A 237 4.81 -11.69 0.49
N ARG A 238 5.55 -12.22 1.47
CA ARG A 238 5.64 -13.66 1.76
C ARG A 238 5.82 -13.89 3.25
N GLY A 239 5.51 -15.11 3.68
CA GLY A 239 5.77 -15.57 5.04
C GLY A 239 6.90 -16.60 5.11
N ARG A 240 7.06 -17.22 6.29
CA ARG A 240 8.14 -18.18 6.61
C ARG A 240 8.35 -19.36 5.64
N ARG A 241 7.35 -19.77 4.87
CA ARG A 241 7.34 -21.04 4.09
C ARG A 241 7.12 -20.88 2.58
N GLY A 242 7.29 -19.68 2.02
CA GLY A 242 7.03 -19.43 0.59
C GLY A 242 8.24 -19.67 -0.32
N PRO A 243 8.05 -20.14 -1.58
CA PRO A 243 9.12 -20.24 -2.57
C PRO A 243 9.66 -18.84 -2.97
N SER A 244 10.92 -18.78 -3.43
CA SER A 244 11.55 -17.55 -3.95
C SER A 244 10.99 -17.16 -5.32
N GLY A 245 10.44 -15.94 -5.48
CA GLY A 245 9.98 -15.40 -6.78
C GLY A 245 8.87 -14.37 -6.65
N ALA A 246 8.56 -13.59 -7.70
CA ALA A 246 7.64 -12.42 -7.73
C ALA A 246 6.12 -12.75 -7.55
N VAL A 247 5.79 -13.70 -6.67
CA VAL A 247 4.43 -14.11 -6.35
C VAL A 247 4.14 -13.75 -4.89
N LEU A 248 2.97 -13.18 -4.65
CA LEU A 248 2.46 -12.90 -3.30
C LEU A 248 2.09 -14.21 -2.59
N GLY A 249 2.42 -14.30 -1.31
CA GLY A 249 1.99 -15.40 -0.46
C GLY A 249 0.48 -15.44 -0.27
N PRO A 250 -0.11 -16.59 0.11
CA PRO A 250 -1.56 -16.75 0.24
C PRO A 250 -2.19 -15.74 1.20
N VAL A 251 -1.53 -15.45 2.32
CA VAL A 251 -2.00 -14.47 3.31
C VAL A 251 -2.10 -13.07 2.71
N SER A 252 -1.03 -12.61 2.06
CA SER A 252 -0.98 -11.28 1.44
C SER A 252 -2.01 -11.15 0.31
N GLN A 253 -2.19 -12.21 -0.49
CA GLN A 253 -3.22 -12.25 -1.53
C GLN A 253 -4.63 -12.13 -0.93
N GLU A 254 -4.94 -12.88 0.13
CA GLU A 254 -6.25 -12.87 0.77
C GLU A 254 -6.52 -11.54 1.49
N VAL A 255 -5.50 -10.94 2.13
CA VAL A 255 -5.61 -9.62 2.77
C VAL A 255 -5.84 -8.53 1.73
N LEU A 256 -5.03 -8.44 0.67
CA LEU A 256 -5.23 -7.48 -0.43
C LEU A 256 -6.64 -7.56 -1.02
N ARG A 257 -7.19 -8.78 -1.06
CA ARG A 257 -8.51 -9.06 -1.62
C ARG A 257 -9.63 -8.62 -0.69
N ASN A 258 -9.51 -8.90 0.60
CA ASN A 258 -10.63 -8.89 1.54
C ASN A 258 -10.53 -7.80 2.61
N ALA A 259 -9.39 -7.11 2.74
CA ALA A 259 -9.21 -6.05 3.73
C ALA A 259 -10.21 -4.90 3.49
N PRO A 260 -10.88 -4.40 4.52
CA PRO A 260 -11.88 -3.33 4.40
C PRO A 260 -11.26 -1.93 4.21
N GLY A 261 -9.96 -1.78 4.43
CA GLY A 261 -9.21 -0.53 4.31
C GLY A 261 -8.00 -0.62 3.37
N PRO A 262 -7.21 0.46 3.27
CA PRO A 262 -5.95 0.46 2.52
C PRO A 262 -5.01 -0.65 3.00
N VAL A 263 -4.32 -1.28 2.06
CA VAL A 263 -3.32 -2.33 2.35
C VAL A 263 -1.98 -1.94 1.75
N ALA A 264 -0.94 -1.87 2.57
CA ALA A 264 0.43 -1.79 2.11
C ALA A 264 1.03 -3.19 2.00
N VAL A 265 1.65 -3.48 0.85
CA VAL A 265 2.41 -4.68 0.59
C VAL A 265 3.87 -4.31 0.51
N VAL A 266 4.68 -4.93 1.37
CA VAL A 266 6.08 -4.59 1.53
C VAL A 266 6.96 -5.79 1.15
N HIS A 267 7.96 -5.53 0.33
CA HIS A 267 8.98 -6.50 -0.05
C HIS A 267 10.12 -6.42 0.94
N ALA A 268 10.75 -7.56 1.23
CA ALA A 268 12.05 -7.52 1.86
C ALA A 268 13.00 -6.83 0.88
N GLY A 269 13.70 -5.77 1.34
CA GLY A 269 14.71 -5.11 0.53
C GLY A 269 15.81 -6.10 0.10
N PRO A 270 16.57 -5.79 -0.97
CA PRO A 270 17.79 -6.55 -1.24
C PRO A 270 18.68 -6.50 0.01
N ARG A 271 19.08 -7.67 0.49
CA ARG A 271 20.10 -7.80 1.53
C ARG A 271 21.44 -7.31 1.03
#